data_AF-X6FRR7-F1
#
_entry.id   AF-X6FRR7-F1
#
_cell.length_a   1.000
_cell.length_b   1.000
_cell.length_c   1.000
_cell.angle_alpha   90.00
_cell.angle_beta   90.00
_cell.angle_gamma   90.00
#
_symmetry.space_group_name_H-M   'P 1'
#
loop_
_entity.id
_entity.type
_entity.pdbx_description
1 polymer ?
#
loop_
_entity_poly.entity_id
_entity_poly.type
_entity_poly.pdbx_seq_one_letter_code
_entity_poly.pdbx_strand_id
1 'polypeptide(L)'
;MSRPTSAKVTSFGGYLWDPPRAKEAIRQTAKLAHAAGREVSMTLSDSFCVDRYRDEFLELMRSGTVDIVFANSHEIKSLYQTSSFEDALARIRKDCKIAAVTARKAKQVPFRPLHGPGGCFSQS
;
A
#
# COMPACT_ATOMS: atom_id res chain seq x y z
N MET A 1 -7.67 -18.36 21.84
CA MET A 1 -7.58 -17.13 21.02
C MET A 1 -7.43 -15.94 21.95
N SER A 2 -6.26 -15.30 21.99
CA SER A 2 -6.00 -14.13 22.82
C SER A 2 -6.73 -12.91 22.24
N ARG A 3 -7.62 -12.29 23.02
CA ARG A 3 -8.25 -11.02 22.65
C ARG A 3 -7.16 -9.93 22.57
N PRO A 4 -7.04 -9.16 21.48
CA PRO A 4 -6.19 -7.98 21.46
C PRO A 4 -6.85 -6.87 22.30
N THR A 5 -6.76 -6.95 23.63
CA THR A 5 -7.49 -6.07 24.56
C THR A 5 -6.81 -4.73 24.84
N SER A 6 -5.60 -4.45 24.32
CA SER A 6 -4.88 -3.19 24.62
C SER A 6 -4.43 -2.37 23.41
N ALA A 7 -4.57 -2.86 22.18
CA ALA A 7 -4.08 -2.13 21.00
C ALA A 7 -5.01 -0.96 20.65
N LYS A 8 -4.43 0.24 20.44
CA LYS A 8 -5.17 1.44 19.95
C LYS A 8 -5.51 1.33 18.46
N VAL A 9 -4.66 0.65 17.70
CA VAL A 9 -4.82 0.39 16.26
C VAL A 9 -4.48 -1.06 15.99
N THR A 10 -5.31 -1.76 15.23
CA THR A 10 -5.01 -3.12 14.76
C THR A 10 -4.59 -3.09 13.30
N SER A 11 -3.36 -3.50 13.01
CA SER A 11 -2.80 -3.48 11.66
C SER A 11 -2.68 -4.88 11.06
N PHE A 12 -3.03 -5.06 9.79
CA PHE A 12 -2.79 -6.31 9.06
C PHE A 12 -2.23 -6.06 7.65
N GLY A 13 -1.46 -7.02 7.15
CA GLY A 13 -0.92 -7.00 5.80
C GLY A 13 -1.87 -7.60 4.77
N GLY A 14 -1.96 -7.00 3.58
CA GLY A 14 -2.76 -7.50 2.46
C GLY A 14 -2.41 -8.93 2.03
N TYR A 15 -1.18 -9.41 2.25
CA TYR A 15 -0.81 -10.81 1.99
C TYR A 15 -1.59 -11.82 2.85
N LEU A 16 -2.13 -11.41 4.00
CA LEU A 16 -3.01 -12.24 4.81
C LEU A 16 -4.40 -12.42 4.17
N TRP A 17 -4.66 -11.80 3.02
CA TRP A 17 -5.89 -11.96 2.27
C TRP A 17 -5.86 -13.18 1.33
N ASP A 18 -4.72 -13.87 1.15
CA ASP A 18 -4.67 -15.11 0.38
C ASP A 18 -5.36 -16.31 1.08
N PRO A 19 -5.15 -16.57 2.39
CA PRO A 19 -5.78 -17.71 3.06
C PRO A 19 -7.24 -17.42 3.48
N PRO A 20 -8.22 -18.27 3.16
CA PRO A 20 -9.64 -18.01 3.47
C PRO A 20 -9.92 -17.87 4.97
N ARG A 21 -9.17 -18.59 5.82
CA ARG A 21 -9.29 -18.48 7.29
C ARG A 21 -8.81 -17.14 7.84
N ALA A 22 -7.86 -16.49 7.17
CA ALA A 22 -7.31 -15.22 7.62
C ALA A 22 -8.29 -14.06 7.34
N LYS A 23 -9.03 -14.11 6.21
CA LYS A 23 -10.10 -13.13 5.91
C LYS A 23 -11.15 -13.05 7.02
N GLU A 24 -11.64 -14.20 7.47
CA GLU A 24 -12.66 -14.25 8.53
C GLU A 24 -12.11 -13.72 9.85
N ALA A 25 -10.87 -14.11 10.20
CA ALA A 25 -10.23 -13.60 11.42
C ALA A 25 -10.07 -12.08 11.40
N ILE A 26 -9.72 -11.49 10.25
CA ILE A 26 -9.58 -10.03 10.11
C ILE A 26 -10.94 -9.34 10.25
N ARG A 27 -11.99 -9.85 9.61
CA ARG A 27 -13.35 -9.30 9.74
C ARG A 27 -13.86 -9.33 11.18
N GLN A 28 -13.64 -10.44 11.89
CA GLN A 28 -14.00 -10.56 13.30
C GLN A 28 -13.17 -9.60 14.17
N THR A 29 -11.88 -9.47 13.89
CA THR A 29 -10.99 -8.57 14.62
C THR A 29 -11.37 -7.11 14.41
N ALA A 30 -11.73 -6.71 13.18
CA ALA A 30 -12.18 -5.35 12.87
C ALA A 30 -13.48 -5.02 13.63
N LYS A 31 -14.47 -5.92 13.60
CA LYS A 31 -15.71 -5.76 14.38
C LYS A 31 -15.44 -5.55 15.87
N LEU A 32 -14.53 -6.35 16.45
CA LEU A 32 -14.16 -6.23 17.87
C LEU A 32 -13.38 -4.93 18.16
N ALA A 33 -12.52 -4.49 17.25
CA ALA A 33 -11.78 -3.24 17.38
C ALA A 33 -12.74 -2.04 17.36
N HIS A 34 -13.65 -1.99 16.40
CA HIS A 34 -14.65 -0.93 16.29
C HIS A 34 -15.63 -0.92 17.47
N ALA A 35 -16.08 -2.08 17.94
CA ALA A 35 -16.91 -2.19 19.15
C ALA A 35 -16.21 -1.65 20.40
N ALA A 36 -14.87 -1.64 20.41
CA ALA A 36 -14.05 -1.07 21.46
C ALA A 36 -13.59 0.39 21.17
N GLY A 37 -14.14 1.04 20.12
CA GLY A 37 -13.80 2.41 19.73
C GLY A 37 -12.39 2.58 19.18
N ARG A 38 -11.84 1.55 18.53
CA ARG A 38 -10.47 1.52 18.00
C ARG A 38 -10.46 1.51 16.48
N GLU A 39 -9.33 1.89 15.91
CA GLU A 39 -9.15 1.95 14.46
C GLU A 39 -8.44 0.70 13.92
N VAL A 40 -8.74 0.38 12.67
CA VAL A 40 -8.15 -0.73 11.93
C VAL A 40 -7.30 -0.18 10.78
N SER A 41 -6.09 -0.70 10.63
CA SER A 41 -5.20 -0.32 9.54
C SER A 41 -4.79 -1.49 8.65
N MET A 42 -4.55 -1.19 7.38
CA MET A 42 -4.16 -2.16 6.35
C MET A 42 -2.98 -1.62 5.54
N THR A 43 -2.03 -2.49 5.18
CA THR A 43 -1.03 -2.20 4.14
C THR A 43 -1.32 -3.00 2.86
N LEU A 44 -1.34 -2.33 1.70
CA LEU A 44 -1.59 -2.95 0.40
C LEU A 44 -0.50 -3.97 -0.01
N SER A 45 0.68 -3.90 0.62
CA SER A 45 1.79 -4.85 0.55
C SER A 45 2.51 -4.98 -0.79
N ASP A 46 1.80 -5.31 -1.88
CA ASP A 46 2.37 -5.48 -3.22
C ASP A 46 1.29 -5.32 -4.32
N SER A 47 1.66 -4.77 -5.48
CA SER A 47 0.73 -4.50 -6.58
C SER A 47 0.05 -5.74 -7.14
N PHE A 48 0.71 -6.91 -7.14
CA PHE A 48 0.07 -8.15 -7.59
C PHE A 48 -0.99 -8.65 -6.59
N CYS A 49 -0.78 -8.42 -5.29
CA CYS A 49 -1.78 -8.71 -4.26
C CYS A 49 -3.00 -7.79 -4.43
N VAL A 50 -2.76 -6.51 -4.69
CA VAL A 50 -3.81 -5.53 -4.98
C VAL A 50 -4.59 -5.92 -6.23
N ASP A 51 -3.93 -6.35 -7.30
CA ASP A 51 -4.62 -6.77 -8.53
C ASP A 51 -5.55 -7.96 -8.31
N ARG A 52 -5.16 -8.92 -7.45
CA ARG A 52 -5.98 -10.11 -7.15
C ARG A 52 -7.22 -9.79 -6.29
N TYR A 53 -7.09 -8.88 -5.33
CA TYR A 53 -8.13 -8.63 -4.32
C TYR A 53 -8.65 -7.19 -4.33
N ARG A 54 -8.49 -6.48 -5.45
CA ARG A 54 -8.86 -5.06 -5.62
C ARG A 54 -10.25 -4.76 -5.07
N ASP A 55 -11.25 -5.50 -5.54
CA ASP A 55 -12.65 -5.23 -5.18
C ASP A 55 -12.90 -5.48 -3.70
N GLU A 56 -12.26 -6.50 -3.13
CA GLU A 56 -12.35 -6.79 -1.70
C GLU A 56 -11.66 -5.72 -0.86
N PHE A 57 -10.51 -5.20 -1.28
CA PHE A 57 -9.82 -4.11 -0.59
C PHE A 57 -10.61 -2.81 -0.64
N LEU A 58 -11.20 -2.48 -1.80
CA LEU A 58 -12.09 -1.32 -1.93
C LEU A 58 -13.31 -1.47 -1.02
N GLU A 59 -13.89 -2.68 -0.93
CA GLU A 59 -15.01 -2.93 -0.03
C GLU A 59 -14.63 -2.80 1.44
N LEU A 60 -13.45 -3.30 1.84
CA LEU A 60 -12.95 -3.12 3.22
C LEU A 60 -12.83 -1.64 3.60
N MET A 61 -12.38 -0.80 2.66
CA MET A 61 -12.24 0.63 2.87
C MET A 61 -13.61 1.33 2.93
N ARG A 62 -14.47 1.08 1.92
CA ARG A 62 -15.79 1.72 1.79
C ARG A 62 -16.79 1.32 2.87
N SER A 63 -16.75 0.06 3.31
CA SER A 63 -17.57 -0.43 4.42
C SER A 63 -17.13 0.13 5.77
N GLY A 64 -15.99 0.80 5.85
CA GLY A 64 -15.39 1.25 7.10
C GLY A 64 -14.75 0.13 7.92
N THR A 65 -14.57 -1.07 7.35
CA THR A 65 -13.85 -2.16 8.01
C THR A 65 -12.38 -1.79 8.24
N VAL A 66 -11.80 -0.98 7.35
CA VAL A 66 -10.46 -0.41 7.46
C VAL A 66 -10.54 1.10 7.50
N ASP A 67 -9.97 1.70 8.54
CA ASP A 67 -9.94 3.16 8.74
C ASP A 67 -8.70 3.79 8.09
N ILE A 68 -7.56 3.11 8.20
CA ILE A 68 -6.25 3.65 7.83
C ILE A 68 -5.58 2.74 6.80
N VAL A 69 -5.23 3.28 5.63
CA VAL A 69 -4.52 2.53 4.58
C VAL A 69 -3.11 3.06 4.39
N PHE A 70 -2.14 2.14 4.36
CA PHE A 70 -0.76 2.39 3.95
C PHE A 70 -0.51 1.81 2.58
N ALA A 71 0.05 2.62 1.69
CA ALA A 71 0.36 2.21 0.32
C ALA A 71 1.62 2.92 -0.21
N ASN A 72 2.21 2.37 -1.26
CA ASN A 72 3.14 3.11 -2.12
C ASN A 72 2.45 3.60 -3.41
N SER A 73 3.15 4.41 -4.18
CA SER A 73 2.62 5.00 -5.42
C SER A 73 2.26 3.96 -6.49
N HIS A 74 2.88 2.79 -6.53
CA HIS A 74 2.57 1.74 -7.50
C HIS A 74 1.30 0.96 -7.08
N GLU A 75 1.20 0.62 -5.80
CA GLU A 75 0.04 -0.09 -5.24
C GLU A 75 -1.24 0.71 -5.38
N ILE A 76 -1.23 2.01 -5.06
CA ILE A 76 -2.43 2.84 -5.19
C ILE A 76 -2.87 3.02 -6.66
N LYS A 77 -1.89 3.08 -7.58
CA LYS A 77 -2.16 3.13 -9.02
C LYS A 77 -2.75 1.83 -9.54
N SER A 78 -2.27 0.69 -9.04
CA SER A 78 -2.86 -0.63 -9.30
C SER A 78 -4.27 -0.75 -8.70
N LEU A 79 -4.50 -0.27 -7.48
CA LEU A 79 -5.81 -0.30 -6.82
C LEU A 79 -6.88 0.41 -7.67
N TYR A 80 -6.57 1.60 -8.18
CA TYR A 80 -7.49 2.40 -8.97
C TYR A 80 -7.39 2.21 -10.48
N GLN A 81 -6.53 1.31 -10.94
CA GLN A 81 -6.25 1.05 -12.36
C GLN A 81 -6.01 2.34 -13.14
N THR A 82 -5.15 3.20 -12.61
CA THR A 82 -4.84 4.51 -13.19
C THR A 82 -3.33 4.71 -13.27
N SER A 83 -2.89 5.38 -14.34
CA SER A 83 -1.48 5.79 -14.48
C SER A 83 -1.19 7.10 -13.73
N SER A 84 -2.23 7.86 -13.38
CA SER A 84 -2.12 9.14 -12.69
C SER A 84 -2.12 8.95 -11.18
N PHE A 85 -1.01 9.33 -10.53
CA PHE A 85 -0.90 9.30 -9.09
C PHE A 85 -1.91 10.25 -8.41
N GLU A 86 -2.15 11.42 -9.00
CA GLU A 86 -3.09 12.41 -8.47
C GLU A 86 -4.54 11.91 -8.53
N ASP A 87 -4.94 11.24 -9.62
CA ASP A 87 -6.26 10.61 -9.72
C ASP A 87 -6.41 9.51 -8.66
N ALA A 88 -5.38 8.69 -8.47
CA ALA A 88 -5.36 7.65 -7.44
C ALA A 88 -5.54 8.25 -6.02
N LEU A 89 -4.85 9.36 -5.72
CA LEU A 89 -5.00 10.10 -4.46
C LEU A 89 -6.39 10.73 -4.30
N ALA A 90 -6.98 11.26 -5.38
CA ALA A 90 -8.31 11.82 -5.35
C ALA A 90 -9.38 10.76 -5.05
N ARG A 91 -9.20 9.55 -5.58
CA ARG A 91 -10.10 8.42 -5.34
C ARG A 91 -9.95 7.86 -3.92
N ILE A 92 -8.73 7.65 -3.44
CA ILE A 92 -8.52 7.07 -2.09
C ILE A 92 -9.07 7.91 -0.96
N ARG A 93 -9.07 9.24 -1.11
CA ARG A 93 -9.66 10.18 -0.15
C ARG A 93 -11.17 9.99 0.03
N LYS A 94 -11.86 9.39 -0.96
CA LYS A 94 -13.30 9.12 -0.89
C LYS A 94 -13.59 7.75 -0.29
N ASP A 95 -12.65 6.82 -0.43
CA ASP A 95 -12.87 5.42 -0.06
C ASP A 95 -12.38 5.09 1.37
N CYS A 96 -11.53 5.91 2.00
CA CYS A 96 -11.05 5.65 3.36
C CYS A 96 -10.88 6.93 4.19
N LYS A 97 -10.87 6.78 5.52
CA LYS A 97 -10.75 7.90 6.47
C LYS A 97 -9.34 8.50 6.46
N ILE A 98 -8.31 7.67 6.46
CA ILE A 98 -6.91 8.09 6.42
C ILE A 98 -6.14 7.22 5.41
N ALA A 99 -5.43 7.85 4.48
CA ALA A 99 -4.47 7.18 3.60
C ALA A 99 -3.07 7.78 3.74
N ALA A 100 -2.09 6.95 4.07
CA ALA A 100 -0.68 7.29 4.10
C ALA A 100 0.02 6.67 2.90
N VAL A 101 0.33 7.50 1.89
CA VAL A 101 0.86 7.03 0.61
C VAL A 101 2.31 7.48 0.43
N THR A 102 3.22 6.52 0.31
CA THR A 102 4.64 6.79 0.06
C THR A 102 4.90 7.01 -1.43
N ALA A 103 5.49 8.15 -1.79
CA ALA A 103 5.94 8.43 -3.14
C ALA A 103 7.47 8.29 -3.20
N ARG A 104 7.98 7.26 -3.89
CA ARG A 104 9.41 7.22 -4.24
C ARG A 104 9.70 8.32 -5.26
N LYS A 105 10.54 9.30 -4.92
CA LYS A 105 11.27 10.08 -5.94
C LYS A 105 12.37 9.19 -6.52
N ALA A 106 12.11 8.51 -7.63
CA ALA A 106 13.17 7.85 -8.38
C ALA A 106 13.98 8.93 -9.15
N LYS A 107 15.03 9.48 -8.53
CA LYS A 107 16.14 10.04 -9.32
C LYS A 107 16.94 8.84 -9.83
N GLN A 108 16.73 8.44 -11.08
CA GLN A 108 17.72 7.64 -11.78
C GLN A 108 18.93 8.53 -12.04
N VAL A 109 20.05 8.23 -11.38
CA VAL A 109 21.35 8.75 -11.79
C VAL A 109 21.85 7.87 -12.92
N PRO A 110 22.16 8.41 -14.11
CA PRO A 110 22.74 7.61 -15.18
C PRO A 110 24.06 7.02 -14.72
N PHE A 111 24.22 5.70 -14.88
CA PHE A 111 25.50 5.02 -14.67
C PHE A 111 26.45 5.48 -15.78
N ARG A 112 27.42 6.34 -15.44
CA ARG A 112 28.50 6.73 -16.36
C ARG A 112 29.67 5.77 -16.14
N PRO A 113 29.92 4.79 -17.02
CA PRO A 113 31.15 4.00 -16.93
C PRO A 113 32.35 4.93 -17.13
N LEU A 114 33.32 4.87 -16.21
CA LEU A 114 34.63 5.51 -16.39
C LEU A 114 35.42 4.69 -17.41
N HIS A 115 35.21 4.97 -18.70
CA HIS A 115 36.21 4.64 -19.71
C HIS A 115 37.25 5.77 -19.74
N GLY A 116 38.41 5.52 -19.13
CA GLY A 116 39.65 6.15 -19.59
C GLY A 116 40.09 5.49 -20.90
N PRO A 117 40.73 6.25 -21.81
CA PRO A 117 42.06 5.83 -22.19
C PRO A 117 43.02 7.00 -22.38
N GLY A 118 44.30 6.78 -22.05
CA GLY A 118 45.38 7.56 -22.64
C GLY A 118 45.46 7.34 -24.15
N GLY A 119 45.99 8.32 -24.88
CA GLY A 119 46.25 8.18 -26.31
C GLY A 119 46.49 9.51 -27.05
N CYS A 120 47.76 9.91 -27.09
CA CYS A 120 48.48 10.82 -27.99
C CYS A 120 47.84 11.18 -29.37
N PHE A 121 47.92 12.46 -29.80
CA PHE A 121 48.17 12.97 -31.18
C PHE A 121 48.47 14.49 -31.06
N SER A 122 49.73 14.93 -31.01
CA SER A 122 50.66 15.33 -32.09
C SER A 122 50.46 16.74 -32.66
N GLN A 123 51.58 17.44 -32.79
CA GLN A 123 51.81 18.82 -33.22
C GLN A 123 51.26 19.18 -34.61
N SER A 124 50.85 20.43 -34.80
CA SER A 124 51.16 21.33 -35.93
C SER A 124 50.70 22.75 -35.57
#